data_AF-A0A1Y2AA21-F1
#
_entry.id   AF-A0A1Y2AA21-F1
#
_cell.length_a   1.000
_cell.length_b   1.000
_cell.length_c   1.000
_cell.angle_alpha   90.00
_cell.angle_beta   90.00
_cell.angle_gamma   90.00
#
_symmetry.space_group_name_H-M   'P 1'
#
loop_
_entity.id
_entity.type
_entity.pdbx_description
1 polymer ?
#
loop_
_entity_poly.entity_id
_entity_poly.type
_entity_poly.pdbx_seq_one_letter_code
_entity_poly.pdbx_strand_id
1 'polypeptide(L)'
;MLTMKRHTAAGTIIPSRFLATIAHIIASIMAFITKEGNIRHSLPLITTQEHYSSVNKKLTIYVILSWFCFVVELFGFFSGITMFNGKANIIHSFLHAIATILISCFIVERWHYIVYLYIFSFCSIIPALIEAILIIKSFVFHVIRY
;
A
#
# COMPACT_ATOMS: atom_id res chain seq x y z
N MET A 1 24.41 -19.48 31.62
CA MET A 1 23.75 -20.12 30.46
C MET A 1 22.67 -19.18 29.95
N LEU A 2 23.01 -18.29 29.00
CA LEU A 2 22.06 -17.35 28.40
C LEU A 2 21.17 -18.15 27.43
N THR A 3 19.89 -18.31 27.78
CA THR A 3 18.88 -18.83 26.86
C THR A 3 18.73 -17.84 25.71
N MET A 4 19.38 -18.13 24.57
CA MET A 4 19.09 -17.45 23.31
C MET A 4 17.61 -17.65 23.02
N LYS A 5 16.80 -16.61 23.29
CA LYS A 5 15.38 -16.56 22.97
C LYS A 5 15.30 -16.65 21.45
N ARG A 6 14.97 -17.84 20.93
CA ARG A 6 14.89 -18.09 19.49
C ARG A 6 13.84 -17.13 18.94
N HIS A 7 14.26 -16.07 18.24
CA HIS A 7 13.34 -15.20 17.53
C HIS A 7 12.66 -16.05 16.47
N THR A 8 11.42 -16.44 16.72
CA THR A 8 10.63 -17.15 15.73
C THR A 8 10.37 -16.18 14.59
N ALA A 9 10.42 -16.65 13.34
CA ALA A 9 10.12 -15.82 12.17
C ALA A 9 8.77 -15.08 12.34
N ALA A 10 7.80 -15.73 12.99
CA ALA A 10 6.51 -15.15 13.35
C ALA A 10 6.60 -13.90 14.24
N GLY A 11 7.55 -13.85 15.19
CA GLY A 11 7.73 -12.71 16.09
C GLY A 11 8.26 -11.45 15.43
N THR A 12 8.91 -11.57 14.26
CA THR A 12 9.44 -10.43 13.49
C THR A 12 8.53 -10.04 12.33
N ILE A 13 7.81 -11.01 11.75
CA ILE A 13 6.96 -10.80 10.57
C ILE A 13 5.79 -9.84 10.87
N ILE A 14 5.17 -9.93 12.04
CA ILE A 14 4.05 -9.05 12.42
C ILE A 14 4.49 -7.58 12.47
N PRO A 15 5.51 -7.19 13.26
CA PRO A 15 5.99 -5.81 13.27
C PRO A 15 6.57 -5.37 11.92
N SER A 16 7.19 -6.28 11.16
CA SER A 16 7.65 -5.98 9.80
C SER A 16 6.51 -5.57 8.86
N ARG A 17 5.37 -6.28 8.90
CA ARG A 17 4.19 -5.93 8.11
C ARG A 17 3.71 -4.54 8.45
N PHE A 18 3.53 -4.26 9.74
CA PHE A 18 3.09 -2.96 10.20
C PHE A 18 4.00 -1.82 9.70
N LEU A 19 5.31 -1.96 9.91
CA LEU A 19 6.28 -0.97 9.46
C LEU A 19 6.27 -0.77 7.95
N ALA A 20 6.18 -1.85 7.16
CA ALA A 20 6.12 -1.77 5.72
C ALA A 20 4.84 -1.04 5.25
N THR A 21 3.68 -1.36 5.83
CA THR A 21 2.41 -0.69 5.51
C THR A 21 2.48 0.81 5.85
N ILE A 22 3.01 1.19 7.02
CA ILE A 22 3.19 2.60 7.39
C ILE A 22 4.18 3.31 6.45
N ALA A 23 5.28 2.67 6.06
CA ALA A 23 6.23 3.24 5.11
C ALA A 23 5.56 3.50 3.74
N HIS A 24 4.73 2.57 3.26
CA HIS A 24 3.98 2.75 2.01
C HIS A 24 2.96 3.90 2.15
N ILE A 25 2.25 4.01 3.28
CA ILE A 25 1.35 5.15 3.55
C ILE A 25 2.12 6.47 3.46
N ILE A 26 3.24 6.60 4.15
CA ILE A 26 4.06 7.82 4.14
C ILE A 26 4.55 8.13 2.73
N ALA A 27 5.06 7.14 2.00
CA ALA A 27 5.49 7.32 0.62
C ALA A 27 4.34 7.80 -0.28
N SER A 28 3.13 7.25 -0.12
CA SER A 28 1.96 7.68 -0.88
C SER A 28 1.52 9.11 -0.55
N ILE A 29 1.65 9.55 0.71
CA ILE A 29 1.42 10.94 1.12
C ILE A 29 2.44 11.87 0.48
N MET A 30 3.71 11.47 0.48
CA MET A 30 4.76 12.24 -0.20
C MET A 30 4.51 12.34 -1.70
N ALA A 31 4.05 11.27 -2.34
CA ALA A 31 3.64 11.29 -3.74
C ALA A 31 2.48 12.26 -3.96
N PHE A 32 1.48 12.30 -3.07
CA PHE A 32 0.38 13.26 -3.16
C PHE A 32 0.86 14.72 -3.10
N ILE A 33 1.77 15.02 -2.17
CA ILE A 33 2.29 16.38 -1.96
C ILE A 33 3.16 16.82 -3.16
N THR A 34 3.96 15.90 -3.72
CA THR A 34 4.98 16.23 -4.74
C THR A 34 4.56 15.96 -6.19
N LYS A 35 3.36 15.41 -6.41
CA LYS A 35 2.85 14.98 -7.73
C LYS A 35 2.91 16.02 -8.85
N GLU A 36 2.91 17.31 -8.53
CA GLU A 36 3.02 18.37 -9.55
C GLU A 36 4.29 18.20 -10.40
N GLY A 37 5.40 17.80 -9.79
CA GLY A 37 6.65 17.54 -10.51
C GLY A 37 6.50 16.43 -11.54
N ASN A 38 5.84 15.33 -11.18
CA ASN A 38 5.55 14.21 -12.06
C ASN A 38 4.60 14.61 -13.19
N ILE A 39 3.52 15.34 -12.87
CA ILE A 39 2.51 15.76 -13.86
C ILE A 39 3.15 16.69 -14.90
N ARG A 40 3.89 17.71 -14.46
CA ARG A 40 4.57 18.66 -15.37
C ARG A 40 5.61 17.98 -16.25
N HIS A 41 6.32 16.97 -15.73
CA HIS A 41 7.29 16.21 -16.53
C HIS A 41 6.61 15.25 -17.54
N SER A 42 5.39 14.81 -17.25
CA SER A 42 4.62 13.91 -18.11
C SER A 42 3.92 14.61 -19.28
N LEU A 43 3.78 15.93 -19.23
CA LEU A 43 3.02 16.71 -20.18
C LEU A 43 3.95 17.47 -21.15
N PRO A 44 3.47 17.77 -22.38
CA PRO A 44 4.19 18.66 -23.28
C PRO A 44 4.46 20.02 -22.64
N LEU A 45 5.56 20.67 -23.02
CA LEU A 45 5.97 22.00 -22.50
C LEU A 45 4.87 23.06 -22.64
N ILE A 46 4.05 22.96 -23.69
CA ILE A 46 2.87 23.79 -23.92
C ILE A 46 1.66 22.88 -23.73
N THR A 47 0.96 23.05 -22.62
CA THR A 47 -0.22 22.25 -22.28
C THR A 47 -1.36 23.16 -21.87
N THR A 48 -2.60 22.78 -22.19
CA THR A 48 -3.79 23.53 -21.77
C THR A 48 -4.08 23.25 -20.29
N GLN A 49 -4.65 24.24 -19.61
CA GLN A 49 -5.00 24.11 -18.19
C GLN A 49 -6.01 22.97 -17.95
N GLU A 50 -6.91 22.73 -18.90
CA GLU A 50 -7.88 21.64 -18.86
C GLU A 50 -7.20 20.26 -18.85
N HIS A 51 -6.19 20.07 -19.70
CA HIS A 51 -5.46 18.82 -19.78
C HIS A 51 -4.66 18.55 -18.50
N TYR A 52 -3.97 19.57 -17.98
CA TYR A 52 -3.28 19.50 -16.69
C TYR A 52 -4.24 19.11 -15.55
N SER A 53 -5.40 19.78 -15.46
CA SER A 53 -6.40 19.51 -14.44
C SER A 53 -6.94 18.08 -14.51
N SER A 54 -7.17 17.56 -15.72
CA SER A 54 -7.61 16.18 -15.95
C SER A 54 -6.60 15.15 -15.43
N VAL A 55 -5.31 15.32 -15.75
CA VAL A 55 -4.23 14.43 -15.29
C VAL A 55 -4.05 14.53 -13.77
N ASN A 56 -4.06 15.75 -13.23
CA ASN A 56 -3.98 15.99 -11.80
C ASN A 56 -5.13 15.31 -11.03
N LYS A 57 -6.35 15.37 -11.58
CA LYS A 57 -7.52 14.69 -11.01
C LYS A 57 -7.34 13.17 -11.01
N LYS A 58 -6.90 12.58 -12.13
CA LYS A 58 -6.65 11.13 -12.23
C LYS A 58 -5.64 10.63 -11.20
N LEU A 59 -4.47 11.29 -11.12
CA LEU A 59 -3.44 10.89 -10.16
C LEU A 59 -3.92 11.05 -8.72
N THR A 60 -4.65 12.13 -8.42
CA THR A 60 -5.27 12.34 -7.11
C THR A 60 -6.23 11.20 -6.74
N ILE A 61 -7.09 10.77 -7.68
CA ILE A 61 -8.03 9.67 -7.44
C ILE A 61 -7.28 8.38 -7.09
N TYR A 62 -6.21 8.04 -7.82
CA TYR A 62 -5.44 6.83 -7.52
C TYR A 62 -4.79 6.86 -6.14
N VAL A 63 -4.20 7.99 -5.74
CA VAL A 63 -3.58 8.12 -4.41
C VAL A 63 -4.62 8.00 -3.28
N ILE A 64 -5.76 8.67 -3.43
CA ILE A 64 -6.84 8.60 -2.44
C ILE A 64 -7.40 7.17 -2.34
N LEU A 65 -7.54 6.47 -3.46
CA LEU A 65 -7.98 5.08 -3.46
C LEU A 65 -6.96 4.15 -2.77
N SER A 66 -5.65 4.39 -2.94
CA SER A 66 -4.61 3.71 -2.15
C SER A 66 -4.84 3.87 -0.64
N TRP A 67 -5.23 5.06 -0.19
CA TRP A 67 -5.47 5.32 1.24
C TRP A 67 -6.68 4.56 1.77
N PHE A 68 -7.75 4.44 0.98
CA PHE A 68 -8.88 3.58 1.33
C PHE A 68 -8.45 2.10 1.45
N CYS A 69 -7.59 1.61 0.55
CA CYS A 69 -7.02 0.27 0.67
C CYS A 69 -6.26 0.08 2.00
N PHE A 70 -5.42 1.04 2.37
CA PHE A 70 -4.68 0.98 3.64
C PHE A 70 -5.59 0.96 4.87
N VAL A 71 -6.73 1.66 4.84
CA VAL A 71 -7.72 1.62 5.94
C VAL A 71 -8.27 0.21 6.11
N VAL A 72 -8.61 -0.49 5.02
CA VAL A 72 -9.07 -1.89 5.07
C VAL A 72 -8.00 -2.80 5.68
N GLU A 73 -6.76 -2.64 5.23
CA GLU A 73 -5.62 -3.41 5.73
C GLU A 73 -5.32 -3.17 7.21
N LEU A 74 -5.31 -1.92 7.64
CA LEU A 74 -5.08 -1.56 9.04
C LEU A 74 -6.24 -2.03 9.92
N PHE A 75 -7.48 -2.01 9.43
CA PHE A 75 -8.63 -2.54 10.15
C PHE A 75 -8.50 -4.05 10.40
N GLY A 76 -8.20 -4.84 9.38
CA GLY A 76 -8.02 -6.28 9.54
C GLY A 76 -6.78 -6.65 10.37
N PHE A 77 -5.72 -5.84 10.28
CA PHE A 77 -4.52 -5.99 11.09
C PHE A 77 -4.77 -5.67 12.57
N PHE A 78 -5.34 -4.50 12.90
CA PHE A 78 -5.55 -4.06 14.28
C PHE A 78 -6.71 -4.79 14.97
N SER A 79 -7.69 -5.30 14.23
CA SER A 79 -8.70 -6.21 14.79
C SER A 79 -8.13 -7.57 15.21
N GLY A 80 -6.88 -7.89 14.82
CA GLY A 80 -6.22 -9.16 15.11
C GLY A 80 -6.67 -10.33 14.23
N ILE A 81 -7.62 -10.12 13.31
CA ILE A 81 -8.17 -11.16 12.44
C ILE A 81 -7.11 -11.70 11.49
N THR A 82 -6.35 -10.81 10.83
CA THR A 82 -5.35 -11.21 9.83
C THR A 82 -3.92 -11.18 10.37
N MET A 83 -3.69 -10.54 11.51
CA MET A 83 -2.38 -10.36 12.13
C MET A 83 -1.64 -11.68 12.37
N PHE A 84 -2.35 -12.76 12.66
CA PHE A 84 -1.74 -14.07 12.93
C PHE A 84 -1.59 -14.96 11.68
N ASN A 85 -1.99 -14.47 10.50
CA ASN A 85 -1.80 -15.19 9.25
C ASN A 85 -0.39 -14.93 8.69
N GLY A 86 0.54 -15.84 8.98
CA GLY A 86 1.94 -15.71 8.55
C GLY A 86 2.14 -15.58 7.03
N LYS A 87 1.33 -16.26 6.22
CA LYS A 87 1.43 -16.19 4.74
C LYS A 87 1.01 -14.81 4.24
N ALA A 88 -0.12 -14.31 4.74
CA ALA A 88 -0.59 -12.96 4.44
C ALA A 88 0.48 -11.94 4.86
N ASN A 89 0.99 -12.03 6.09
CA ASN A 89 1.95 -11.07 6.57
C ASN A 89 3.22 -10.97 5.70
N ILE A 90 3.75 -12.10 5.20
CA ILE A 90 4.91 -12.09 4.30
C ILE A 90 4.57 -11.36 2.99
N ILE A 91 3.42 -11.67 2.38
CA ILE A 91 2.99 -11.07 1.11
C ILE A 91 2.77 -9.56 1.28
N HIS A 92 2.07 -9.15 2.33
CA HIS A 92 1.83 -7.73 2.62
C HIS A 92 3.16 -7.00 2.85
N SER A 93 4.04 -7.51 3.71
CA SER A 93 5.36 -6.90 3.97
C SER A 93 6.16 -6.70 2.68
N PHE A 94 6.20 -7.72 1.82
CA PHE A 94 6.92 -7.67 0.55
C PHE A 94 6.33 -6.64 -0.42
N LEU A 95 5.02 -6.66 -0.63
CA LEU A 95 4.35 -5.73 -1.55
C LEU A 95 4.47 -4.28 -1.08
N HIS A 96 4.29 -3.98 0.21
CA HIS A 96 4.46 -2.62 0.72
C HIS A 96 5.92 -2.14 0.67
N ALA A 97 6.89 -3.04 0.92
CA ALA A 97 8.31 -2.68 0.80
C ALA A 97 8.66 -2.30 -0.65
N ILE A 98 8.24 -3.12 -1.63
CA ILE A 98 8.43 -2.82 -3.05
C ILE A 98 7.75 -1.50 -3.42
N ALA A 99 6.50 -1.31 -3.01
CA ALA A 99 5.76 -0.09 -3.31
C ALA A 99 6.45 1.16 -2.76
N THR A 100 6.97 1.07 -1.54
CA THR A 100 7.72 2.18 -0.91
C THR A 100 8.94 2.56 -1.76
N ILE A 101 9.69 1.56 -2.24
CA ILE A 101 10.85 1.80 -3.11
C ILE A 101 10.39 2.41 -4.44
N LEU A 102 9.39 1.82 -5.09
CA LEU A 102 8.87 2.30 -6.39
C LEU A 102 8.30 3.71 -6.31
N ILE A 103 7.57 4.05 -5.25
CA ILE A 103 7.05 5.40 -5.04
C ILE A 103 8.19 6.38 -4.77
N SER A 104 9.23 5.96 -4.04
CA SER A 104 10.41 6.81 -3.84
C SER A 104 11.10 7.11 -5.16
N CYS A 105 11.31 6.11 -6.02
CA CYS A 105 11.82 6.31 -7.38
C CYS A 105 10.90 7.19 -8.21
N PHE A 106 9.58 6.95 -8.16
CA PHE A 106 8.57 7.76 -8.84
C PHE A 106 8.69 9.25 -8.48
N ILE A 107 8.87 9.57 -7.20
CA ILE A 107 9.03 10.96 -6.73
C ILE A 107 10.36 11.55 -7.19
N VAL A 108 11.47 10.85 -6.96
CA VAL A 108 12.83 11.38 -7.22
C VAL A 108 13.08 11.57 -8.72
N GLU A 109 12.74 10.57 -9.52
CA GLU A 109 12.99 10.59 -10.97
C GLU A 109 11.86 11.26 -11.76
N ARG A 110 10.82 11.75 -11.08
CA ARG A 110 9.65 12.41 -11.69
C ARG A 110 9.02 11.56 -12.80
N TRP A 111 8.87 10.26 -12.54
CA TRP A 111 8.29 9.31 -13.49
C TRP A 111 6.92 9.77 -13.99
N HIS A 112 6.59 9.31 -15.20
CA HIS A 112 5.33 9.63 -15.84
C HIS A 112 4.14 9.28 -14.93
N TYR A 113 3.12 10.15 -14.83
CA TYR A 113 2.04 10.05 -13.85
C TYR A 113 1.30 8.70 -13.88
N ILE A 114 1.25 8.06 -15.05
CA ILE A 114 0.61 6.75 -15.25
C ILE A 114 1.29 5.64 -14.44
N VAL A 115 2.57 5.79 -14.09
CA VAL A 115 3.31 4.76 -13.35
C VAL A 115 2.70 4.54 -11.97
N TYR A 116 2.17 5.60 -11.35
CA TYR A 116 1.48 5.48 -10.08
C TYR A 116 0.24 4.57 -10.15
N LEU A 117 -0.49 4.54 -11.27
CA LEU A 117 -1.62 3.62 -11.46
C LEU A 117 -1.16 2.16 -11.37
N TYR A 118 -0.02 1.82 -11.97
CA TYR A 118 0.53 0.46 -11.90
C TYR A 118 0.95 0.12 -10.46
N ILE A 119 1.64 1.04 -9.77
CA ILE A 119 2.02 0.84 -8.37
C ILE A 119 0.78 0.61 -7.50
N PHE A 120 -0.24 1.47 -7.62
CA PHE A 120 -1.51 1.34 -6.91
C PHE A 120 -2.20 -0.02 -7.20
N SER A 121 -2.28 -0.41 -8.47
CA SER A 121 -2.98 -1.63 -8.87
C SER A 121 -2.35 -2.90 -8.27
N PHE A 122 -1.02 -2.98 -8.26
CA PHE A 122 -0.32 -4.17 -7.73
C PHE A 122 -0.10 -4.10 -6.22
N CYS A 123 0.20 -2.94 -5.68
CA CYS A 123 0.70 -2.82 -4.31
C CYS A 123 -0.29 -2.24 -3.31
N SER A 124 -1.48 -1.82 -3.75
CA SER A 124 -2.55 -1.36 -2.86
C SER A 124 -3.83 -2.19 -3.03
N ILE A 125 -4.25 -2.48 -4.27
CA ILE A 125 -5.46 -3.29 -4.50
C ILE A 125 -5.23 -4.74 -4.05
N ILE A 126 -4.14 -5.38 -4.46
CA ILE A 126 -3.91 -6.80 -4.16
C ILE A 126 -3.85 -7.04 -2.63
N PRO A 127 -3.05 -6.28 -1.84
CA PRO A 127 -3.06 -6.42 -0.39
C PRO A 127 -4.45 -6.21 0.23
N ALA A 128 -5.18 -5.16 -0.18
CA ALA A 128 -6.52 -4.90 0.34
C ALA A 128 -7.54 -6.01 0.00
N LEU A 129 -7.45 -6.62 -1.18
CA LEU A 129 -8.29 -7.75 -1.56
C LEU A 129 -7.97 -9.00 -0.73
N ILE A 130 -6.68 -9.29 -0.52
CA ILE A 130 -6.27 -10.40 0.36
C ILE A 130 -6.84 -10.17 1.77
N GLU A 131 -6.74 -8.95 2.29
CA GLU A 131 -7.27 -8.60 3.60
C GLU A 131 -8.79 -8.79 3.67
N ALA A 132 -9.52 -8.25 2.71
CA ALA A 132 -10.98 -8.37 2.66
C ALA A 132 -11.43 -9.84 2.60
N ILE A 133 -10.77 -10.67 1.79
CA ILE A 133 -11.05 -12.11 1.70
C ILE A 133 -10.80 -12.81 3.06
N LEU A 134 -9.71 -12.48 3.75
CA LEU A 134 -9.40 -13.08 5.04
C LEU A 134 -10.39 -12.66 6.13
N ILE A 135 -10.80 -11.39 6.13
CA ILE A 135 -11.84 -10.88 7.03
C ILE A 135 -13.15 -11.65 6.78
N ILE A 136 -13.62 -11.73 5.54
CA ILE A 136 -14.86 -12.45 5.18
C ILE A 136 -14.77 -13.92 5.59
N LYS A 137 -13.64 -14.60 5.30
CA LYS A 137 -13.43 -15.99 5.70
C LYS A 137 -13.52 -16.19 7.22
N SER A 138 -12.94 -15.27 7.99
CA SER A 138 -13.00 -15.33 9.45
C SER A 138 -14.43 -15.19 9.97
N PHE A 139 -15.22 -14.27 9.41
CA PHE A 139 -16.63 -14.10 9.78
C PHE A 139 -17.48 -15.32 9.42
N VAL A 140 -17.33 -15.85 8.20
CA VAL A 140 -18.08 -17.04 7.76
C VAL A 140 -17.76 -18.26 8.63
N PHE A 141 -16.48 -18.50 8.93
CA PHE A 141 -16.10 -19.61 9.79
C PHE A 141 -16.63 -19.45 11.23
N HIS A 142 -16.67 -18.22 11.75
CA HIS A 142 -17.27 -17.95 13.04
C HIS A 142 -18.77 -18.28 13.03
N VAL A 143 -19.52 -17.85 12.01
CA VAL A 143 -20.96 -18.12 11.87
C VAL A 143 -21.28 -19.61 11.76
N ILE A 144 -20.48 -20.41 11.04
CA ILE A 144 -20.72 -21.86 10.87
C ILE A 144 -20.48 -22.65 12.17
N ARG A 145 -19.67 -22.12 13.09
CA ARG A 145 -19.27 -22.83 14.31
C ARG A 145 -20.26 -22.61 15.49
N TYR A 146 -21.24 -21.73 15.34
CA TYR A 146 -22.36 -21.53 16.26
C TYR A 146 -23.66 -22.03 15.63
#